data_AF-A0A2A9HCE4-F1
#
_entry.id   AF-A0A2A9HCE4-F1
#
_cell.length_a   1.000
_cell.length_b   1.000
_cell.length_c   1.000
_cell.angle_alpha   90.00
_cell.angle_beta   90.00
_cell.angle_gamma   90.00
#
_symmetry.space_group_name_H-M   'P 1'
#
loop_
_entity.id
_entity.type
_entity.pdbx_description
1 polymer ?
#
loop_
_entity_poly.entity_id
_entity_poly.type
_entity_poly.pdbx_seq_one_letter_code
_entity_poly.pdbx_strand_id
1 'polypeptide(L)'
;MYCPRCGAWSAQGAAFCWKCGGALTQQPPAPAAGPASPGPSPAAASSPGTPPAAGPWPQQAPPPPPAWPQAPYASYPPPAGALPGNWFYLSASGLATAITVFAAITAVLYGIGAALGLAGALAADWETLDVSGGFIGFGALALLVLFILLIVWTRRITGNLLPFQPVLELGTGWAVGSWFVPIINYWFPLRIWNQAWRATTPTIAPPIGWQWKGLPVPVTHILAWVTFHIGVVLATVGVPSESDTSTASGYAGFIGGTLVTVSQVLLIMVVRNLTARQDAYARQYLPLVAPAVTPVGPIQRAGG
;
A
#
# COMPACT_ATOMS: atom_id res chain seq x y z
N MET A 1 -17.86 -13.89 6.79
CA MET A 1 -17.66 -15.36 6.69
C MET A 1 -16.17 -15.65 6.60
N TYR A 2 -15.72 -16.81 7.09
CA TYR A 2 -14.31 -17.21 6.99
C TYR A 2 -14.05 -17.98 5.70
N CYS A 3 -12.94 -17.66 5.04
CA CYS A 3 -12.53 -18.37 3.83
C CYS A 3 -12.13 -19.82 4.16
N PRO A 4 -12.77 -20.83 3.56
CA PRO A 4 -12.41 -22.23 3.82
C PRO A 4 -11.00 -22.59 3.32
N ARG A 5 -10.47 -21.80 2.38
CA ARG A 5 -9.13 -22.01 1.80
C ARG A 5 -7.99 -21.45 2.63
N CYS A 6 -8.16 -20.28 3.25
CA CYS A 6 -7.04 -19.58 3.91
C CYS A 6 -7.37 -18.98 5.28
N GLY A 7 -8.58 -19.21 5.79
CA GLY A 7 -9.04 -18.76 7.10
C GLY A 7 -9.25 -17.25 7.24
N ALA A 8 -9.07 -16.45 6.17
CA ALA A 8 -9.27 -15.01 6.23
C ALA A 8 -10.75 -14.66 6.38
N TRP A 9 -11.06 -13.72 7.27
CA TRP A 9 -12.40 -13.14 7.38
C TRP A 9 -12.69 -12.29 6.13
N SER A 10 -13.87 -12.47 5.56
CA SER A 10 -14.39 -11.66 4.45
C SER A 10 -15.81 -11.18 4.80
N ALA A 11 -16.20 -10.03 4.26
CA ALA A 11 -17.53 -9.46 4.47
C ALA A 11 -18.65 -10.47 4.11
N GLN A 12 -19.77 -10.43 4.83
CA GLN A 12 -20.93 -11.26 4.50
C GLN A 12 -21.45 -10.89 3.09
N GLY A 13 -21.58 -11.88 2.20
CA GLY A 13 -21.99 -11.69 0.79
C GLY A 13 -20.84 -11.54 -0.22
N ALA A 14 -19.57 -11.56 0.21
CA ALA A 14 -18.44 -11.53 -0.71
C ALA A 14 -18.36 -12.84 -1.54
N ALA A 15 -18.30 -12.72 -2.88
CA ALA A 15 -18.15 -13.87 -3.77
C ALA A 15 -16.75 -14.52 -3.68
N PHE A 16 -15.72 -13.71 -3.44
CA PHE A 16 -14.31 -14.12 -3.41
C PHE A 16 -13.58 -13.61 -2.16
N CYS A 17 -12.60 -14.38 -1.71
CA CYS A 17 -11.72 -14.03 -0.61
C CYS A 17 -10.72 -12.96 -1.04
N TRP A 18 -10.68 -11.84 -0.33
CA TRP A 18 -9.71 -10.75 -0.61
C TRP A 18 -8.24 -11.17 -0.42
N LYS A 19 -7.97 -12.19 0.40
CA LYS A 19 -6.60 -12.62 0.73
C LYS A 19 -6.03 -13.61 -0.29
N CYS A 20 -6.81 -14.60 -0.71
CA CYS A 20 -6.33 -15.69 -1.57
C CYS A 20 -7.10 -15.84 -2.88
N GLY A 21 -8.12 -15.00 -3.14
CA GLY A 21 -8.98 -15.09 -4.32
C GLY A 21 -9.94 -16.29 -4.32
N GLY A 22 -9.92 -17.14 -3.30
CA GLY A 22 -10.79 -18.33 -3.22
C GLY A 22 -12.28 -17.96 -3.08
N ALA A 23 -13.14 -18.63 -3.83
CA ALA A 23 -14.60 -18.46 -3.74
C ALA A 23 -15.12 -18.80 -2.33
N LEU A 24 -16.09 -18.03 -1.84
CA LEU A 24 -16.51 -18.09 -0.44
C LEU A 24 -17.79 -18.91 -0.20
N THR A 25 -18.81 -18.90 -1.09
CA THR A 25 -19.65 -20.06 -1.49
C THR A 25 -20.86 -19.70 -2.38
N GLN A 26 -21.14 -20.65 -3.28
CA GLN A 26 -22.32 -21.00 -4.10
C GLN A 26 -22.98 -19.91 -4.98
N GLN A 27 -22.70 -20.02 -6.28
CA GLN A 27 -23.44 -19.43 -7.38
C GLN A 27 -24.94 -19.78 -7.26
N PRO A 28 -25.88 -18.83 -7.40
CA PRO A 28 -27.31 -19.13 -7.38
C PRO A 28 -27.65 -20.15 -8.50
N PRO A 29 -28.58 -21.09 -8.28
CA PRO A 29 -29.08 -21.93 -9.37
C PRO A 29 -29.79 -21.05 -10.41
N ALA A 30 -29.67 -21.41 -11.69
CA ALA A 30 -30.45 -20.82 -12.76
C ALA A 30 -31.96 -20.90 -12.44
N PRO A 31 -32.77 -19.89 -12.80
CA PRO A 31 -34.19 -19.90 -12.46
C PRO A 31 -34.91 -21.07 -13.15
N ALA A 32 -35.60 -21.90 -12.35
CA ALA A 32 -36.49 -22.94 -12.83
C ALA A 32 -37.80 -22.33 -13.35
N ALA A 33 -38.32 -22.91 -14.44
CA ALA A 33 -39.56 -22.54 -15.11
C ALA A 33 -40.77 -22.51 -14.15
N GLY A 34 -41.67 -21.53 -14.35
CA GLY A 34 -42.85 -21.31 -13.54
C GLY A 34 -43.94 -22.40 -13.67
N PRO A 35 -44.90 -22.45 -12.72
CA PRO A 35 -45.94 -23.46 -12.69
C PRO A 35 -47.09 -23.20 -13.68
N ALA A 36 -47.55 -24.26 -14.34
CA ALA A 36 -48.74 -24.28 -15.18
C ALA A 36 -50.05 -24.40 -14.35
N SER A 37 -51.12 -23.79 -14.86
CA SER A 37 -52.48 -23.74 -14.28
C SER A 37 -53.30 -25.03 -14.52
N PRO A 38 -54.43 -25.26 -13.81
CA PRO A 38 -55.06 -26.58 -13.74
C PRO A 38 -56.32 -26.82 -14.60
N GLY A 39 -56.44 -28.07 -15.11
CA GLY A 39 -57.66 -28.90 -15.32
C GLY A 39 -58.38 -28.84 -16.69
N PRO A 40 -59.27 -29.81 -17.05
CA PRO A 40 -59.43 -31.23 -16.64
C PRO A 40 -59.54 -32.26 -17.81
N SER A 41 -59.44 -33.58 -17.45
CA SER A 41 -59.82 -34.90 -18.07
C SER A 41 -60.76 -34.99 -19.32
N PRO A 42 -60.98 -36.17 -19.98
CA PRO A 42 -60.66 -37.58 -19.62
C PRO A 42 -60.16 -38.55 -20.76
N ALA A 43 -59.69 -39.72 -20.30
CA ALA A 43 -59.83 -41.10 -20.80
C ALA A 43 -59.49 -41.55 -22.26
N ALA A 44 -58.90 -42.76 -22.28
CA ALA A 44 -58.98 -43.85 -23.27
C ALA A 44 -57.89 -43.97 -24.37
N ALA A 45 -57.04 -44.98 -24.14
CA ALA A 45 -56.54 -46.02 -25.05
C ALA A 45 -56.40 -45.76 -26.57
N SER A 46 -55.17 -45.89 -27.08
CA SER A 46 -54.77 -46.95 -28.05
C SER A 46 -53.27 -46.83 -28.41
N SER A 47 -52.58 -47.97 -28.42
CA SER A 47 -51.18 -48.21 -28.84
C SER A 47 -50.99 -48.13 -30.37
N PRO A 48 -49.90 -48.62 -31.02
CA PRO A 48 -48.49 -48.79 -30.61
C PRO A 48 -47.46 -48.32 -31.68
N GLY A 49 -46.18 -48.21 -31.28
CA GLY A 49 -45.06 -48.71 -32.10
C GLY A 49 -43.93 -47.74 -32.47
N THR A 50 -42.78 -47.86 -31.79
CA THR A 50 -41.43 -47.54 -32.34
C THR A 50 -40.31 -48.20 -31.49
N PRO A 51 -39.10 -48.45 -32.05
CA PRO A 51 -38.23 -49.63 -31.80
C PRO A 51 -37.33 -49.60 -30.53
N PRO A 52 -36.60 -50.69 -30.21
CA PRO A 52 -36.00 -50.91 -28.89
C PRO A 52 -34.73 -50.09 -28.63
N ALA A 53 -34.53 -49.78 -27.35
CA ALA A 53 -33.47 -48.96 -26.79
C ALA A 53 -32.07 -49.58 -26.92
N ALA A 54 -31.08 -48.75 -27.26
CA ALA A 54 -29.67 -49.05 -26.99
C ALA A 54 -29.41 -48.91 -25.49
N GLY A 55 -28.91 -49.97 -24.85
CA GLY A 55 -28.62 -50.00 -23.41
C GLY A 55 -27.50 -49.03 -23.01
N PRO A 56 -27.45 -48.57 -21.73
CA PRO A 56 -26.39 -47.69 -21.26
C PRO A 56 -25.08 -48.47 -21.04
N TRP A 57 -23.97 -47.92 -21.52
CA TRP A 57 -22.63 -48.39 -21.15
C TRP A 57 -22.39 -48.21 -19.64
N PRO A 58 -21.78 -49.18 -18.94
CA PRO A 58 -21.47 -49.04 -17.52
C PRO A 58 -20.37 -48.00 -17.31
N GLN A 59 -20.71 -46.86 -16.71
CA GLN A 59 -19.72 -45.87 -16.27
C GLN A 59 -19.07 -46.35 -14.96
N GLN A 60 -17.78 -46.66 -14.99
CA GLN A 60 -16.99 -46.90 -13.79
C GLN A 60 -16.63 -45.55 -13.13
N ALA A 61 -16.81 -45.45 -11.81
CA ALA A 61 -16.45 -44.27 -11.04
C ALA A 61 -14.92 -44.07 -10.99
N PRO A 62 -14.41 -42.83 -11.09
CA PRO A 62 -12.99 -42.56 -11.02
C PRO A 62 -12.42 -42.85 -9.62
N PRO A 63 -11.15 -43.31 -9.52
CA PRO A 63 -10.53 -43.65 -8.25
C PRO A 63 -10.32 -42.41 -7.35
N PRO A 64 -10.36 -42.58 -6.01
CA PRO A 64 -10.15 -41.48 -5.07
C PRO A 64 -8.70 -40.96 -5.13
N PRO A 65 -8.48 -39.65 -4.93
CA PRO A 65 -7.16 -39.05 -5.00
C PRO A 65 -6.25 -39.52 -3.85
N PRO A 66 -4.92 -39.53 -4.04
CA PRO A 66 -3.97 -39.93 -3.01
C PRO A 66 -4.07 -39.02 -1.77
N ALA A 67 -4.13 -39.63 -0.58
CA ALA A 67 -4.09 -38.91 0.68
C ALA A 67 -2.66 -38.41 0.94
N TRP A 68 -2.43 -37.11 0.77
CA TRP A 68 -1.18 -36.47 1.18
C TRP A 68 -1.08 -36.45 2.72
N PRO A 69 0.09 -36.72 3.32
CA PRO A 69 0.29 -36.60 4.76
C PRO A 69 -0.01 -35.17 5.20
N GLN A 70 -1.07 -34.99 5.99
CA GLN A 70 -1.37 -33.72 6.62
C GLN A 70 -0.33 -33.51 7.73
N ALA A 71 0.73 -32.74 7.45
CA ALA A 71 1.59 -32.24 8.50
C ALA A 71 0.70 -31.41 9.44
N PRO A 72 0.70 -31.66 10.77
CA PRO A 72 -0.05 -30.84 11.69
C PRO A 72 0.44 -29.41 11.53
N TYR A 73 -0.42 -28.53 11.05
CA TYR A 73 -0.16 -27.10 11.10
C TYR A 73 0.00 -26.78 12.59
N ALA A 74 1.25 -26.66 13.05
CA ALA A 74 1.53 -26.07 14.34
C ALA A 74 0.87 -24.69 14.30
N SER A 75 -0.24 -24.54 15.00
CA SER A 75 -0.91 -23.27 15.20
C SER A 75 0.07 -22.39 15.95
N TYR A 76 0.90 -21.66 15.21
CA TYR A 76 1.73 -20.62 15.79
C TYR A 76 0.76 -19.66 16.49
N PRO A 77 0.89 -19.45 17.82
CA PRO A 77 0.12 -18.40 18.46
C PRO A 77 0.38 -17.10 17.69
N PRO A 78 -0.67 -16.31 17.41
CA PRO A 78 -0.48 -15.06 16.68
C PRO A 78 0.54 -14.19 17.43
N PRO A 79 1.50 -13.57 16.73
CA PRO A 79 2.44 -12.66 17.38
C PRO A 79 1.64 -11.57 18.09
N ALA A 80 2.07 -11.21 19.29
CA ALA A 80 1.33 -10.35 20.18
C ALA A 80 1.05 -8.98 19.49
N GLY A 81 -0.23 -8.62 19.33
CA GLY A 81 -0.69 -7.29 18.86
C GLY A 81 -1.88 -7.28 17.89
N ALA A 82 -2.66 -8.37 17.78
CA ALA A 82 -3.74 -8.45 16.80
C ALA A 82 -4.96 -7.61 17.21
N LEU A 83 -5.16 -6.46 16.55
CA LEU A 83 -6.43 -5.74 16.49
C LEU A 83 -7.29 -6.22 15.30
N PRO A 84 -8.61 -5.90 15.24
CA PRO A 84 -9.48 -6.30 14.14
C PRO A 84 -8.89 -5.89 12.79
N GLY A 85 -8.58 -6.87 11.93
CA GLY A 85 -7.91 -6.64 10.64
C GLY A 85 -6.47 -7.15 10.51
N ASN A 86 -5.95 -7.91 11.49
CA ASN A 86 -4.63 -8.58 11.44
C ASN A 86 -3.43 -7.65 11.14
N TRP A 87 -3.54 -6.35 11.42
CA TRP A 87 -2.45 -5.42 11.18
C TRP A 87 -1.50 -5.39 12.39
N PHE A 88 -0.31 -5.96 12.21
CA PHE A 88 0.74 -5.94 13.22
C PHE A 88 1.71 -4.80 12.94
N TYR A 89 2.26 -4.25 14.02
CA TYR A 89 3.42 -3.37 13.91
C TYR A 89 4.57 -4.13 13.22
N LEU A 90 5.17 -3.49 12.23
CA LEU A 90 6.40 -3.93 11.57
C LEU A 90 7.13 -2.67 11.14
N SER A 91 8.42 -2.64 11.48
CA SER A 91 9.29 -1.49 11.25
C SER A 91 9.27 -1.09 9.78
N ALA A 92 9.26 0.22 9.53
CA ALA A 92 9.37 0.78 8.19
C ALA A 92 10.84 1.02 7.78
N SER A 93 11.82 0.54 8.56
CA SER A 93 13.26 0.77 8.35
C SER A 93 13.75 0.32 6.97
N GLY A 94 13.33 -0.85 6.48
CA GLY A 94 13.68 -1.30 5.12
C GLY A 94 13.20 -0.34 4.03
N LEU A 95 11.96 0.16 4.15
CA LEU A 95 11.41 1.18 3.24
C LEU A 95 12.15 2.51 3.40
N ALA A 96 12.48 2.91 4.63
CA ALA A 96 13.24 4.13 4.89
C ALA A 96 14.64 4.09 4.25
N THR A 97 15.32 2.94 4.30
CA THR A 97 16.60 2.71 3.61
C THR A 97 16.44 2.81 2.09
N ALA A 98 15.45 2.13 1.52
CA ALA A 98 15.18 2.21 0.08
C ALA A 98 14.88 3.65 -0.38
N ILE A 99 14.01 4.36 0.35
CA ILE A 99 13.71 5.78 0.09
C ILE A 99 14.97 6.62 0.21
N THR A 100 15.84 6.36 1.20
CA THR A 100 17.09 7.10 1.36
C THR A 100 18.01 6.94 0.15
N VAL A 101 18.16 5.71 -0.35
CA VAL A 101 18.98 5.41 -1.53
C VAL A 101 18.43 6.13 -2.76
N PHE A 102 17.13 5.99 -3.04
CA PHE A 102 16.52 6.62 -4.21
C PHE A 102 16.45 8.15 -4.11
N ALA A 103 16.25 8.72 -2.92
CA ALA A 103 16.33 10.15 -2.69
C ALA A 103 17.76 10.67 -2.93
N ALA A 104 18.78 9.96 -2.48
CA ALA A 104 20.18 10.32 -2.73
C ALA A 104 20.53 10.23 -4.24
N ILE A 105 20.09 9.18 -4.93
CA ILE A 105 20.24 9.07 -6.40
C ILE A 105 19.57 10.25 -7.09
N THR A 106 18.33 10.56 -6.70
CA THR A 106 17.58 11.69 -7.25
C THR A 106 18.31 13.01 -7.02
N ALA A 107 18.82 13.25 -5.81
CA ALA A 107 19.60 14.44 -5.47
C ALA A 107 20.83 14.60 -6.38
N VAL A 108 21.57 13.51 -6.61
CA VAL A 108 22.75 13.52 -7.48
C VAL A 108 22.36 13.81 -8.93
N LEU A 109 21.35 13.12 -9.46
CA LEU A 109 20.91 13.27 -10.85
C LEU A 109 20.39 14.68 -11.12
N TYR A 110 19.53 15.22 -10.26
CA TYR A 110 19.02 16.58 -10.40
C TYR A 110 20.09 17.64 -10.15
N GLY A 111 21.03 17.41 -9.23
CA GLY A 111 22.14 18.32 -8.98
C GLY A 111 23.07 18.45 -10.18
N ILE A 112 23.45 17.32 -10.79
CA ILE A 112 24.27 17.30 -12.00
C ILE A 112 23.50 17.91 -13.18
N GLY A 113 22.25 17.49 -13.39
CA GLY A 113 21.40 18.03 -14.45
C GLY A 113 21.22 19.55 -14.33
N ALA A 114 20.98 20.07 -13.14
CA ALA A 114 20.87 21.51 -12.89
C ALA A 114 22.16 22.26 -13.24
N ALA A 115 23.32 21.75 -12.80
CA ALA A 115 24.61 22.38 -13.05
C ALA A 115 24.96 22.40 -14.55
N LEU A 116 24.78 21.26 -15.24
CA LEU A 116 24.98 21.16 -16.68
C LEU A 116 23.98 22.02 -17.45
N GLY A 117 22.72 22.05 -17.02
CA GLY A 117 21.67 22.85 -17.65
C GLY A 117 21.98 24.34 -17.61
N LEU A 118 22.48 24.82 -16.46
CA LEU A 118 22.97 26.19 -16.34
C LEU A 118 24.17 26.45 -17.24
N ALA A 119 25.16 25.56 -17.23
CA ALA A 119 26.37 25.70 -18.03
C ALA A 119 26.05 25.76 -19.53
N GLY A 120 25.22 24.83 -20.04
CA GLY A 120 24.77 24.81 -21.43
C GLY A 120 24.00 26.07 -21.81
N ALA A 121 23.09 26.54 -20.94
CA ALA A 121 22.33 27.77 -21.19
C ALA A 121 23.20 29.03 -21.23
N LEU A 122 24.24 29.12 -20.39
CA LEU A 122 25.19 30.24 -20.39
C LEU A 122 26.13 30.20 -21.60
N ALA A 123 26.51 29.01 -22.05
CA ALA A 123 27.38 28.81 -23.20
C ALA A 123 26.64 28.81 -24.55
N ALA A 124 25.29 28.83 -24.54
CA ALA A 124 24.46 28.55 -25.70
C ALA A 124 24.85 27.23 -26.41
N ASP A 125 25.20 26.22 -25.61
CA ASP A 125 25.67 24.91 -26.06
C ASP A 125 24.59 23.84 -25.91
N TRP A 126 24.07 23.41 -27.07
CA TRP A 126 23.03 22.40 -27.18
C TRP A 126 23.46 21.01 -26.72
N GLU A 127 24.72 20.62 -26.95
CA GLU A 127 25.20 19.30 -26.57
C GLU A 127 25.21 19.14 -25.04
N THR A 128 25.68 20.17 -24.32
CA THR A 128 25.62 20.20 -22.85
C THR A 128 24.17 20.19 -22.32
N LEU A 129 23.25 20.90 -22.99
CA LEU A 129 21.83 20.91 -22.62
C LEU A 129 21.18 19.53 -22.82
N ASP A 130 21.51 18.81 -23.90
CA ASP A 130 21.00 17.45 -24.14
C ASP A 130 21.50 16.46 -23.07
N VAL A 131 22.79 16.53 -22.72
CA VAL A 131 23.35 15.73 -21.62
C VAL A 131 22.66 16.05 -20.28
N SER A 132 22.42 17.34 -19.98
CA SER A 132 21.63 17.77 -18.82
C SER A 132 20.23 17.14 -18.82
N GLY A 133 19.55 17.17 -19.97
CA GLY A 133 18.25 16.54 -20.18
C GLY A 133 18.27 15.04 -19.86
N GLY A 134 19.33 14.33 -20.24
CA GLY A 134 19.56 12.93 -19.88
C GLY A 134 19.56 12.70 -18.36
N PHE A 135 20.33 13.50 -17.60
CA PHE A 135 20.36 13.42 -16.13
C PHE A 135 19.00 13.71 -15.50
N ILE A 136 18.30 14.74 -15.98
CA ILE A 136 16.95 15.08 -15.50
C ILE A 136 15.96 13.93 -15.81
N GLY A 137 16.04 13.35 -17.00
CA GLY A 137 15.21 12.21 -17.42
C GLY A 137 15.43 10.98 -16.54
N PHE A 138 16.67 10.59 -16.27
CA PHE A 138 16.97 9.51 -15.31
C PHE A 138 16.54 9.87 -13.88
N GLY A 139 16.67 11.14 -13.49
CA GLY A 139 16.16 11.67 -12.23
C GLY A 139 14.65 11.50 -12.09
N ALA A 140 13.88 11.76 -13.14
CA ALA A 140 12.44 11.58 -13.17
C ALA A 140 12.03 10.10 -13.01
N LEU A 141 12.78 9.17 -13.59
CA LEU A 141 12.58 7.73 -13.38
C LEU A 141 12.85 7.33 -11.92
N ALA A 142 13.92 7.86 -11.31
CA ALA A 142 14.21 7.64 -9.89
C ALA A 142 13.10 8.22 -8.99
N LEU A 143 12.55 9.39 -9.33
CA LEU A 143 11.41 9.99 -8.64
C LEU A 143 10.14 9.13 -8.74
N LEU A 144 9.90 8.47 -9.87
CA LEU A 144 8.76 7.55 -10.00
C LEU A 144 8.88 6.36 -9.03
N VAL A 145 10.07 5.79 -8.89
CA VAL A 145 10.32 4.73 -7.90
C VAL A 145 10.12 5.28 -6.48
N LEU A 146 10.66 6.47 -6.20
CA LEU A 146 10.51 7.15 -4.91
C LEU A 146 9.04 7.41 -4.57
N PHE A 147 8.24 7.82 -5.54
CA PHE A 147 6.79 8.03 -5.40
C PHE A 147 6.08 6.75 -4.95
N ILE A 148 6.36 5.61 -5.59
CA ILE A 148 5.80 4.32 -5.20
C ILE A 148 6.24 3.95 -3.77
N LEU A 149 7.52 4.09 -3.44
CA LEU A 149 8.04 3.81 -2.11
C LEU A 149 7.40 4.69 -1.04
N LEU A 150 7.16 5.98 -1.33
CA LEU A 150 6.50 6.91 -0.42
C LEU A 150 5.02 6.55 -0.19
N ILE A 151 4.31 6.05 -1.21
CA ILE A 151 2.95 5.51 -1.03
C ILE A 151 2.96 4.33 -0.06
N VAL A 152 3.83 3.35 -0.30
CA VAL A 152 3.95 2.15 0.54
C VAL A 152 4.36 2.52 1.97
N TRP A 153 5.34 3.41 2.12
CA TRP A 153 5.80 3.90 3.41
C TRP A 153 4.72 4.69 4.14
N THR A 154 3.99 5.58 3.46
CA THR A 154 2.89 6.36 4.07
C THR A 154 1.76 5.45 4.56
N ARG A 155 1.40 4.41 3.79
CA ARG A 155 0.47 3.36 4.22
C ARG A 155 1.01 2.59 5.42
N ARG A 156 2.30 2.25 5.42
CA ARG A 156 2.98 1.50 6.49
C ARG A 156 2.97 2.28 7.81
N ILE A 157 3.44 3.52 7.82
CA ILE A 157 3.53 4.34 9.04
C ILE A 157 2.15 4.64 9.62
N THR A 158 1.11 4.77 8.78
CA THR A 158 -0.27 4.99 9.23
C THR A 158 -0.83 3.72 9.87
N GLY A 159 -0.62 2.56 9.25
CA GLY A 159 -1.06 1.28 9.80
C GLY A 159 -0.32 0.90 11.08
N ASN A 160 0.97 1.26 11.20
CA ASN A 160 1.76 1.05 12.41
C ASN A 160 1.21 1.76 13.65
N LEU A 161 0.31 2.74 13.49
CA LEU A 161 -0.32 3.42 14.61
C LEU A 161 -1.53 2.65 15.16
N LEU A 162 -2.13 1.74 14.38
CA LEU A 162 -3.38 1.07 14.75
C LEU A 162 -3.32 0.37 16.12
N PRO A 163 -2.26 -0.40 16.47
CA PRO A 163 -2.13 -1.05 17.78
C PRO A 163 -2.24 -0.09 18.97
N PHE A 164 -1.90 1.19 18.77
CA PHE A 164 -1.90 2.21 19.82
C PHE A 164 -3.22 2.99 19.92
N GLN A 165 -4.23 2.59 19.14
CA GLN A 165 -5.59 3.13 19.17
C GLN A 165 -5.70 4.67 19.08
N PRO A 166 -5.05 5.33 18.10
CA PRO A 166 -5.30 6.74 17.83
C PRO A 166 -6.66 6.92 17.12
N VAL A 167 -7.27 8.09 17.31
CA VAL A 167 -8.31 8.56 16.39
C VAL A 167 -7.62 9.35 15.28
N LEU A 168 -7.52 8.75 14.08
CA LEU A 168 -6.85 9.34 12.92
C LEU A 168 -7.80 10.23 12.12
N GLU A 169 -7.33 11.40 11.70
CA GLU A 169 -8.08 12.24 10.74
C GLU A 169 -8.04 11.65 9.33
N LEU A 170 -6.88 11.13 8.94
CA LEU A 170 -6.65 10.54 7.63
C LEU A 170 -6.21 9.09 7.83
N GLY A 171 -7.17 8.17 7.75
CA GLY A 171 -6.93 6.74 7.91
C GLY A 171 -6.09 6.12 6.80
N THR A 172 -5.86 4.81 6.90
CA THR A 172 -4.99 4.07 5.98
C THR A 172 -5.44 4.14 4.52
N GLY A 173 -6.74 4.30 4.23
CA GLY A 173 -7.26 4.53 2.87
C GLY A 173 -6.70 5.80 2.25
N TRP A 174 -6.74 6.92 2.98
CA TRP A 174 -6.18 8.20 2.53
C TRP A 174 -4.65 8.18 2.45
N ALA A 175 -3.97 7.32 3.22
CA ALA A 175 -2.52 7.11 3.12
C ALA A 175 -2.07 6.63 1.73
N VAL A 176 -2.97 6.04 0.95
CA VAL A 176 -2.75 5.66 -0.45
C VAL A 176 -3.50 6.61 -1.38
N GLY A 177 -4.81 6.81 -1.16
CA GLY A 177 -5.67 7.57 -2.06
C GLY A 177 -5.27 9.04 -2.25
N SER A 178 -4.62 9.65 -1.25
CA SER A 178 -4.15 11.03 -1.36
C SER A 178 -3.09 11.25 -2.44
N TRP A 179 -2.39 10.21 -2.87
CA TRP A 179 -1.37 10.31 -3.92
C TRP A 179 -1.94 10.35 -5.34
N PHE A 180 -3.18 9.91 -5.53
CA PHE A 180 -3.80 9.76 -6.85
C PHE A 180 -4.81 10.87 -7.18
N VAL A 181 -5.22 11.65 -6.19
CA VAL A 181 -6.14 12.79 -6.40
C VAL A 181 -5.30 14.06 -6.50
N PRO A 182 -5.19 14.70 -7.68
CA PRO A 182 -4.19 15.76 -7.93
C PRO A 182 -4.22 16.90 -6.93
N ILE A 183 -5.41 17.46 -6.67
CA ILE A 183 -5.57 18.59 -5.74
C ILE A 183 -5.21 18.18 -4.30
N ILE A 184 -5.63 16.98 -3.88
CA ILE A 184 -5.39 16.44 -2.55
C ILE A 184 -3.92 16.06 -2.35
N ASN A 185 -3.24 15.62 -3.41
CA ASN A 185 -1.84 15.21 -3.38
C ASN A 185 -0.93 16.31 -2.86
N TYR A 186 -1.25 17.58 -3.10
CA TYR A 186 -0.47 18.71 -2.59
C TYR A 186 -0.48 18.85 -1.06
N TRP A 187 -1.47 18.32 -0.33
CA TRP A 187 -1.57 18.59 1.12
C TRP A 187 -1.88 17.38 2.02
N PHE A 188 -2.61 16.36 1.58
CA PHE A 188 -2.94 15.21 2.45
C PHE A 188 -1.73 14.35 2.81
N PRO A 189 -0.80 14.01 1.91
CA PRO A 189 0.36 13.21 2.29
C PRO A 189 1.17 13.88 3.42
N LEU A 190 1.42 15.20 3.31
CA LEU A 190 2.07 15.98 4.37
C LEU A 190 1.27 15.93 5.69
N ARG A 191 -0.06 16.04 5.64
CA ARG A 191 -0.91 15.88 6.85
C ARG A 191 -0.80 14.49 7.45
N ILE A 192 -0.65 13.45 6.63
CA ILE A 192 -0.49 12.06 7.08
C ILE A 192 0.87 11.83 7.75
N TRP A 193 1.93 12.47 7.26
CA TRP A 193 3.24 12.44 7.93
C TRP A 193 3.18 13.18 9.27
N ASN A 194 2.55 14.36 9.27
CA ASN A 194 2.38 15.18 10.47
C ASN A 194 1.53 14.49 11.55
N GLN A 195 0.43 13.82 11.19
CA GLN A 195 -0.35 13.06 12.17
C GLN A 195 0.47 11.88 12.74
N ALA A 196 1.25 11.19 11.90
CA ALA A 196 2.07 10.06 12.35
C ALA A 196 3.20 10.51 13.28
N TRP A 197 3.80 11.67 13.01
CA TRP A 197 4.77 12.31 13.91
C TRP A 197 4.15 12.64 15.27
N ARG A 198 2.99 13.32 15.26
CA ARG A 198 2.28 13.73 16.47
C ARG A 198 1.82 12.53 17.31
N ALA A 199 1.27 11.51 16.66
CA ALA A 199 0.76 10.30 17.29
C ALA A 199 1.86 9.41 17.90
N THR A 200 3.12 9.63 17.54
CA THR A 200 4.27 8.92 18.12
C THR A 200 5.07 9.81 19.08
N THR A 201 4.40 10.74 19.76
CA THR A 201 5.04 11.58 20.77
C THR A 201 5.34 10.76 22.03
N PRO A 202 6.59 10.72 22.51
CA PRO A 202 6.98 9.86 23.64
C PRO A 202 6.25 10.12 24.95
N THR A 203 5.62 11.28 25.11
CA THR A 203 4.86 11.64 26.32
C THR A 203 3.43 11.13 26.31
N ILE A 204 2.94 10.55 25.20
CA ILE A 204 1.59 10.02 25.06
C ILE A 204 1.63 8.50 25.15
N ALA A 205 1.06 7.94 26.22
CA ALA A 205 0.85 6.50 26.33
C ALA A 205 -0.45 6.07 25.61
N PRO A 206 -0.51 4.84 25.06
CA PRO A 206 -1.76 4.27 24.56
C PRO A 206 -2.78 4.04 25.69
N PRO A 207 -4.09 4.06 25.39
CA PRO A 207 -4.70 4.38 24.10
C PRO A 207 -4.54 5.87 23.75
N ILE A 208 -4.05 6.16 22.55
CA ILE A 208 -3.69 7.52 22.14
C ILE A 208 -4.93 8.42 22.02
N GLY A 209 -6.03 7.92 21.44
CA GLY A 209 -7.22 8.72 21.19
C GLY A 209 -6.92 10.00 20.38
N TRP A 210 -7.36 11.15 20.88
CA TRP A 210 -7.14 12.47 20.28
C TRP A 210 -5.94 13.25 20.87
N GLN A 211 -5.19 12.67 21.81
CA GLN A 211 -4.16 13.39 22.59
C GLN A 211 -3.02 13.97 21.74
N TRP A 212 -2.84 13.44 20.53
CA TRP A 212 -1.83 13.90 19.57
C TRP A 212 -2.20 15.22 18.87
N LYS A 213 -3.48 15.63 18.89
CA LYS A 213 -3.93 16.84 18.21
C LYS A 213 -3.28 18.09 18.80
N GLY A 214 -2.89 19.02 17.93
CA GLY A 214 -2.25 20.27 18.32
C GLY A 214 -0.76 20.17 18.66
N LEU A 215 -0.19 18.96 18.75
CA LEU A 215 1.25 18.81 19.03
C LEU A 215 2.12 19.36 17.88
N PRO A 216 3.33 19.86 18.19
CA PRO A 216 4.21 20.44 17.20
C PRO A 216 4.72 19.39 16.20
N VAL A 217 5.03 19.85 15.00
CA VAL A 217 5.69 19.07 13.95
C VAL A 217 6.99 19.76 13.53
N PRO A 218 8.02 19.03 13.10
CA PRO A 218 9.27 19.62 12.70
C PRO A 218 9.09 20.45 11.42
N VAL A 219 9.72 21.61 11.37
CA VAL A 219 9.73 22.49 10.18
C VAL A 219 10.33 21.77 8.95
N THR A 220 11.16 20.75 9.15
CA THR A 220 11.69 19.93 8.06
C THR A 220 10.62 19.25 7.21
N HIS A 221 9.44 18.92 7.76
CA HIS A 221 8.36 18.31 6.98
C HIS A 221 7.82 19.29 5.94
N ILE A 222 7.50 20.53 6.35
CA ILE A 222 6.98 21.56 5.45
C ILE A 222 8.06 22.04 4.48
N LEU A 223 9.32 22.20 4.94
CA LEU A 223 10.42 22.58 4.06
C LEU A 223 10.65 21.53 2.98
N ALA A 224 10.76 20.24 3.34
CA ALA A 224 10.92 19.16 2.35
C ALA A 224 9.80 19.18 1.29
N TRP A 225 8.56 19.40 1.75
CA TRP A 225 7.38 19.36 0.90
C TRP A 225 7.29 20.55 -0.05
N VAL A 226 7.48 21.77 0.47
CA VAL A 226 7.38 23.01 -0.31
C VAL A 226 8.53 23.13 -1.31
N THR A 227 9.77 22.83 -0.89
CA THR A 227 10.91 22.87 -1.81
C THR A 227 10.78 21.84 -2.92
N PHE A 228 10.20 20.67 -2.66
CA PHE A 228 9.91 19.69 -3.70
C PHE A 228 9.00 20.25 -4.78
N HIS A 229 7.82 20.74 -4.39
CA HIS A 229 6.79 21.15 -5.35
C HIS A 229 7.21 22.41 -6.12
N ILE A 230 7.80 23.40 -5.44
CA ILE A 230 8.36 24.58 -6.12
C ILE A 230 9.50 24.16 -7.05
N GLY A 231 10.38 23.28 -6.58
CA GLY A 231 11.51 22.79 -7.36
C GLY A 231 11.09 22.08 -8.63
N VAL A 232 10.12 21.15 -8.55
CA VAL A 232 9.58 20.43 -9.73
C VAL A 232 8.92 21.40 -10.71
N VAL A 233 8.12 22.36 -10.24
CA VAL A 233 7.50 23.36 -11.11
C VAL A 233 8.55 24.19 -11.84
N LEU A 234 9.54 24.72 -11.13
CA LEU A 234 10.62 25.52 -11.75
C LEU A 234 11.50 24.69 -12.69
N ALA A 235 11.81 23.45 -12.33
CA ALA A 235 12.57 22.54 -13.17
C ALA A 235 11.83 22.21 -14.47
N THR A 236 10.49 22.10 -14.42
CA THR A 236 9.65 21.85 -15.59
C THR A 236 9.61 23.07 -16.52
N VAL A 237 9.50 24.28 -15.95
CA VAL A 237 9.54 25.54 -16.72
C VAL A 237 10.93 25.79 -17.31
N GLY A 238 11.98 25.30 -16.66
CA GLY A 238 13.36 25.44 -17.10
C GLY A 238 13.84 24.42 -18.13
N VAL A 239 12.97 23.55 -18.65
CA VAL A 239 13.33 22.62 -19.73
C VAL A 239 13.52 23.43 -21.02
N PRO A 240 14.72 23.49 -21.60
CA PRO A 240 14.95 24.22 -22.85
C PRO A 240 14.22 23.52 -24.02
N SER A 241 13.84 24.29 -25.03
CA SER A 241 13.30 23.78 -26.31
C SER A 241 14.15 24.29 -27.44
N GLU A 242 14.27 23.60 -28.59
CA GLU A 242 15.13 24.00 -29.72
C GLU A 242 14.97 25.49 -30.15
N SER A 243 13.79 26.07 -29.93
CA SER A 243 13.48 27.47 -30.20
C SER A 243 13.76 28.46 -29.05
N ASP A 244 14.05 27.96 -27.84
CA ASP A 244 14.23 28.74 -26.60
C ASP A 244 15.41 28.21 -25.76
N THR A 245 16.60 28.70 -26.10
CA THR A 245 17.83 28.61 -25.27
C THR A 245 18.00 29.84 -24.38
N SER A 246 16.92 30.51 -24.00
CA SER A 246 17.06 31.73 -23.21
C SER A 246 17.78 31.41 -21.90
N THR A 247 18.69 32.30 -21.49
CA THR A 247 19.38 32.16 -20.20
C THR A 247 18.38 32.11 -19.03
N ALA A 248 17.18 32.66 -19.22
CA ALA A 248 16.07 32.59 -18.29
C ALA A 248 15.60 31.14 -18.02
N SER A 249 15.44 30.30 -19.06
CA SER A 249 15.08 28.89 -18.87
C SER A 249 16.19 28.12 -18.14
N GLY A 250 17.46 28.40 -18.47
CA GLY A 250 18.62 27.88 -17.76
C GLY A 250 18.63 28.21 -16.26
N TYR A 251 18.35 29.46 -15.88
CA TYR A 251 18.22 29.85 -14.47
C TYR A 251 17.04 29.16 -13.78
N ALA A 252 15.88 29.08 -14.43
CA ALA A 252 14.72 28.39 -13.89
C ALA A 252 15.01 26.90 -13.62
N GLY A 253 15.67 26.23 -14.58
CA GLY A 253 16.07 24.83 -14.46
C GLY A 253 17.08 24.61 -13.34
N PHE A 254 18.07 25.50 -13.22
CA PHE A 254 19.06 25.46 -12.15
C PHE A 254 18.44 25.61 -10.76
N ILE A 255 17.60 26.64 -10.58
CA ILE A 255 16.92 26.90 -9.30
C ILE A 255 15.99 25.72 -8.96
N GLY A 256 15.23 25.24 -9.96
CA GLY A 256 14.32 24.10 -9.80
C GLY A 256 15.04 22.84 -9.38
N GLY A 257 16.08 22.43 -10.12
CA GLY A 257 16.86 21.23 -9.80
C GLY A 257 17.62 21.33 -8.48
N THR A 258 18.09 22.52 -8.10
CA THR A 258 18.69 22.77 -6.78
C THR A 258 17.66 22.60 -5.66
N LEU A 259 16.44 23.12 -5.81
CA LEU A 259 15.36 22.95 -4.83
C LEU A 259 14.93 21.48 -4.72
N VAL A 260 14.85 20.75 -5.83
CA VAL A 260 14.59 19.30 -5.80
C VAL A 260 15.70 18.57 -5.03
N THR A 261 16.97 18.92 -5.28
CA THR A 261 18.13 18.34 -4.59
C THR A 261 18.07 18.58 -3.07
N VAL A 262 17.82 19.83 -2.65
CA VAL A 262 17.64 20.19 -1.24
C VAL A 262 16.46 19.44 -0.63
N SER A 263 15.35 19.33 -1.36
CA SER A 263 14.17 18.58 -0.92
C SER A 263 14.49 17.11 -0.65
N GLN A 264 15.29 16.45 -1.49
CA GLN A 264 15.67 15.05 -1.26
C GLN A 264 16.46 14.85 0.04
N VAL A 265 17.38 15.77 0.36
CA VAL A 265 18.13 15.74 1.63
C VAL A 265 17.17 15.88 2.81
N LEU A 266 16.23 16.82 2.73
CA LEU A 266 15.22 17.02 3.77
C LEU A 266 14.26 15.82 3.88
N LEU A 267 13.88 15.20 2.77
CA LEU A 267 13.05 14.00 2.73
C LEU A 267 13.74 12.83 3.45
N ILE A 268 15.05 12.64 3.23
CA ILE A 268 15.85 11.64 3.95
C ILE A 268 15.74 11.88 5.46
N MET A 269 15.88 13.13 5.91
CA MET A 269 15.72 13.48 7.33
C MET A 269 14.31 13.16 7.83
N VAL A 270 13.26 13.54 7.09
CA VAL A 270 11.85 13.26 7.45
C VAL A 270 11.62 11.77 7.62
N VAL A 271 12.00 10.97 6.62
CA VAL A 271 11.72 9.53 6.57
C VAL A 271 12.51 8.79 7.64
N ARG A 272 13.79 9.09 7.81
CA ARG A 272 14.63 8.45 8.84
C ARG A 272 14.19 8.83 10.24
N ASN A 273 13.93 10.11 10.51
CA ASN A 273 13.55 10.57 11.83
C ASN A 273 12.16 10.04 12.22
N LEU A 274 11.18 10.09 11.31
CA LEU A 274 9.84 9.58 11.60
C LEU A 274 9.86 8.05 11.80
N THR A 275 10.60 7.31 10.98
CA THR A 275 10.71 5.85 11.12
C THR A 275 11.38 5.47 12.44
N ALA A 276 12.52 6.10 12.78
CA ALA A 276 13.21 5.87 14.05
C ALA A 276 12.35 6.22 15.27
N ARG A 277 11.57 7.32 15.16
CA ARG A 277 10.61 7.72 16.19
C ARG A 277 9.50 6.69 16.37
N GLN A 278 8.93 6.16 15.29
CA GLN A 278 7.93 5.10 15.37
C GLN A 278 8.50 3.81 15.97
N ASP A 279 9.72 3.42 15.59
CA ASP A 279 10.39 2.23 16.15
C ASP A 279 10.69 2.42 17.65
N ALA A 280 11.12 3.60 18.07
CA ALA A 280 11.32 3.93 19.49
C ALA A 280 10.01 3.87 20.28
N TYR A 281 8.94 4.48 19.75
CA TYR A 281 7.61 4.44 20.36
C TYR A 281 7.09 3.01 20.50
N ALA A 282 7.25 2.19 19.45
CA ALA A 282 6.84 0.79 19.48
C ALA A 282 7.63 -0.03 20.50
N ARG A 283 8.95 0.15 20.60
CA ARG A 283 9.76 -0.53 21.64
C ARG A 283 9.26 -0.24 23.05
N GLN A 284 8.81 0.99 23.30
CA GLN A 284 8.31 1.41 24.60
C GLN A 284 6.89 0.89 24.89
N TYR A 285 5.98 1.02 23.92
CA TYR A 285 4.55 0.86 24.18
C TYR A 285 3.92 -0.42 23.62
N LEU A 286 4.54 -1.07 22.64
CA LEU A 286 3.99 -2.30 22.06
C LEU A 286 3.82 -3.42 23.10
N PRO A 287 4.73 -3.63 24.07
CA PRO A 287 4.53 -4.62 25.14
C PRO A 287 3.30 -4.37 26.03
N LEU A 288 2.83 -3.12 26.12
CA LEU A 288 1.69 -2.73 26.97
C LEU A 288 0.34 -2.92 26.28
N VAL A 289 0.32 -2.90 24.94
CA VAL A 289 -0.91 -3.04 24.12
C VAL A 289 -1.01 -4.38 23.43
N ALA A 290 0.08 -5.16 23.43
CA ALA A 290 0.06 -6.51 22.92
C ALA A 290 -0.67 -7.44 23.91
N PRO A 291 -1.63 -8.27 23.46
CA PRO A 291 -2.29 -9.23 24.33
C PRO A 291 -1.22 -10.14 24.95
N ALA A 292 -1.27 -10.30 26.27
CA ALA A 292 -0.43 -11.25 26.98
C ALA A 292 -0.65 -12.62 26.35
N VAL A 293 0.40 -13.20 25.78
CA VAL A 293 0.40 -14.62 25.41
C VAL A 293 0.38 -15.36 26.74
N THR A 294 -0.81 -15.75 27.22
CA THR A 294 -0.91 -16.71 28.31
C THR A 294 -0.25 -18.00 27.80
N PRO A 295 0.79 -18.51 28.48
CA PRO A 295 1.33 -19.81 28.13
C PRO A 295 0.19 -20.81 28.20
N VAL A 296 -0.09 -21.51 27.09
CA VAL A 296 -0.99 -22.66 27.11
C VAL A 296 -0.37 -23.63 28.11
N GLY A 297 -1.02 -23.81 29.27
CA GLY A 297 -0.54 -24.71 30.31
C GLY A 297 -0.33 -26.12 29.74
N PRO A 298 0.58 -26.93 30.32
CA PRO A 298 0.90 -28.24 29.80
C PRO A 298 -0.39 -29.05 29.63
N ILE A 299 -0.59 -29.56 28.41
CA ILE A 299 -1.71 -30.44 28.05
C ILE A 299 -1.65 -31.63 29.01
N GLN A 300 -2.54 -31.66 30.00
CA GLN A 300 -2.74 -32.87 30.79
C GLN A 300 -3.28 -33.92 29.83
N ARG A 301 -2.41 -34.87 29.45
CA ARG A 301 -2.85 -36.10 28.78
C ARG A 301 -3.76 -36.81 29.77
N ALA A 302 -5.06 -36.74 29.54
CA ALA A 302 -6.01 -37.62 30.20
C ALA A 302 -5.63 -39.05 29.83
N GLY A 303 -5.22 -39.82 30.83
CA GLY A 303 -5.02 -41.26 30.71
C GLY A 303 -6.36 -41.95 30.51
N GLY A 304 -6.37 -42.92 29.60
CA GLY A 304 -7.44 -43.86 29.32
C GLY A 304 -6.89 -44.96 28.44
#